data_AF-A0A239JF78-F1
#
_entry.id   AF-A0A239JF78-F1
#
_cell.length_a   1.000
_cell.length_b   1.000
_cell.length_c   1.000
_cell.angle_alpha   90.00
_cell.angle_beta   90.00
_cell.angle_gamma   90.00
#
_symmetry.space_group_name_H-M   'P 1'
#
loop_
_entity.id
_entity.type
_entity.pdbx_description
1 polymer ?
#
loop_
_entity_poly.entity_id
_entity_poly.type
_entity_poly.pdbx_seq_one_letter_code
_entity_poly.pdbx_strand_id
1 'polypeptide(L)'
;MKHNSIIKNTLSLLLAFVFLFALSACGQNSISTPAPTDALSTPNVTVTANPAQPSDSSSPQSEADVMSGSEIDKNTIDIEKVEAVIADDCNSVFEGKIGTQNICIAIYRDGDLLTASYITRNDQDSEINLQGTIQTNTASFVLNSKDGATFMGTIEPETQEGTLLKGTYTATTNGEDTKFALALSHTIGNTYESRYPLTSANTKDIEEFANKIKLYITENNKTGLTNLIAYPIKVVINGSKVSINNKKEFEQRYDDIINDKFKEKINNCYTKYLFSNYMGVMLGNGEIWFESLNNNGLRVYAINN
;
A
#
# COMPACT_ATOMS: atom_id res chain seq x y z
N MET A 1 27.62 6.53 51.53
CA MET A 1 27.88 5.30 52.32
C MET A 1 26.69 4.37 52.18
N LYS A 2 26.96 3.05 52.05
CA LYS A 2 26.02 1.92 51.86
C LYS A 2 25.49 1.80 50.42
N HIS A 3 26.06 1.01 49.49
CA HIS A 3 26.53 -0.39 49.46
C HIS A 3 25.41 -1.38 49.04
N ASN A 4 25.56 -1.84 47.79
CA ASN A 4 25.44 -3.21 47.29
C ASN A 4 24.10 -3.97 47.16
N SER A 5 23.91 -4.41 45.90
CA SER A 5 23.68 -5.79 45.44
C SER A 5 22.24 -6.28 45.38
N ILE A 6 21.84 -6.83 44.21
CA ILE A 6 21.64 -8.27 44.04
C ILE A 6 21.60 -8.60 42.54
N ILE A 7 22.58 -9.41 42.14
CA ILE A 7 22.67 -10.21 40.93
C ILE A 7 21.90 -11.51 41.20
N LYS A 8 21.14 -12.02 40.21
CA LYS A 8 21.02 -13.46 39.79
C LYS A 8 19.65 -13.75 39.14
N ASN A 9 19.64 -14.12 37.85
CA ASN A 9 19.44 -15.52 37.45
C ASN A 9 19.53 -15.69 35.93
N THR A 10 20.43 -16.60 35.56
CA THR A 10 20.66 -17.14 34.23
C THR A 10 19.95 -18.49 34.07
N LEU A 11 19.62 -18.83 32.82
CA LEU A 11 19.85 -20.14 32.17
C LEU A 11 18.71 -21.18 32.09
N SER A 12 18.47 -21.58 30.83
CA SER A 12 18.01 -22.87 30.28
C SER A 12 16.59 -23.37 30.53
N LEU A 13 15.84 -23.54 29.44
CA LEU A 13 15.47 -24.89 29.00
C LEU A 13 15.22 -24.95 27.49
N LEU A 14 16.09 -25.69 26.80
CA LEU A 14 15.97 -26.15 25.43
C LEU A 14 15.29 -27.53 25.48
N LEU A 15 14.20 -27.76 24.76
CA LEU A 15 13.71 -29.13 24.53
C LEU A 15 13.32 -29.32 23.05
N ALA A 16 14.09 -30.16 22.40
CA ALA A 16 13.87 -30.68 21.06
C ALA A 16 12.77 -31.75 21.10
N PHE A 17 11.89 -31.76 20.09
CA PHE A 17 11.15 -32.96 19.71
C PHE A 17 11.38 -33.25 18.23
N VAL A 18 12.21 -34.25 18.01
CA VAL A 18 12.37 -34.99 16.76
C VAL A 18 11.25 -36.03 16.73
N PHE A 19 10.42 -36.04 15.69
CA PHE A 19 9.73 -37.26 15.27
C PHE A 19 9.88 -37.45 13.76
N LEU A 20 10.55 -38.55 13.44
CA LEU A 20 10.82 -39.09 12.13
C LEU A 20 9.77 -40.16 11.85
N PHE A 21 9.03 -40.09 10.74
CA PHE A 21 8.47 -41.28 10.10
C PHE A 21 8.57 -41.16 8.58
N ALA A 22 8.96 -42.29 8.00
CA ALA A 22 9.48 -42.43 6.66
C ALA A 22 8.44 -42.96 5.67
N LEU A 23 8.70 -42.67 4.40
CA LEU A 23 8.45 -43.46 3.19
C LEU A 23 7.01 -43.78 2.77
N SER A 24 6.65 -43.28 1.58
CA SER A 24 6.21 -44.14 0.48
C SER A 24 6.55 -43.50 -0.87
N ALA A 25 7.41 -44.17 -1.62
CA ALA A 25 7.72 -43.91 -3.02
C ALA A 25 7.01 -44.95 -3.89
N CYS A 26 6.36 -44.50 -4.95
CA CYS A 26 6.00 -45.17 -6.21
C CYS A 26 5.22 -44.10 -7.00
N GLY A 27 5.40 -43.81 -8.28
CA GLY A 27 6.22 -44.39 -9.34
C GLY A 27 6.06 -43.48 -10.58
N GLN A 28 7.02 -43.57 -11.49
CA GLN A 28 7.07 -42.88 -12.77
C GLN A 28 5.84 -43.20 -13.64
N ASN A 29 5.38 -42.24 -14.45
CA ASN A 29 5.26 -42.48 -15.89
C ASN A 29 5.07 -41.20 -16.71
N SER A 30 5.58 -41.31 -17.91
CA SER A 30 5.98 -40.28 -18.86
C SER A 30 4.87 -39.99 -19.89
N ILE A 31 4.97 -38.82 -20.51
CA ILE A 31 4.62 -38.52 -21.92
C ILE A 31 3.14 -38.65 -22.30
N SER A 32 2.51 -37.51 -22.63
CA SER A 32 2.20 -37.18 -24.04
C SER A 32 1.40 -35.88 -24.14
N THR A 33 1.98 -34.90 -24.84
CA THR A 33 1.29 -33.79 -25.52
C THR A 33 0.30 -34.35 -26.55
N PRO A 34 -0.77 -33.62 -26.87
CA PRO A 34 -0.91 -33.21 -28.27
C PRO A 34 -1.24 -31.73 -28.43
N ALA A 35 -0.70 -31.18 -29.51
CA ALA A 35 -0.99 -29.86 -30.07
C ALA A 35 -2.23 -29.94 -31.01
N PRO A 36 -2.71 -28.80 -31.57
CA PRO A 36 -4.12 -28.50 -31.81
C PRO A 36 -4.64 -28.89 -33.20
N THR A 37 -5.97 -28.86 -33.40
CA THR A 37 -6.58 -28.87 -34.74
C THR A 37 -7.90 -28.08 -34.78
N ASP A 38 -7.84 -26.97 -35.52
CA ASP A 38 -8.79 -26.34 -36.44
C ASP A 38 -10.34 -26.48 -36.31
N ALA A 39 -10.95 -25.29 -36.18
CA ALA A 39 -11.94 -24.64 -37.07
C ALA A 39 -13.25 -25.33 -37.53
N LEU A 40 -14.29 -24.47 -37.46
CA LEU A 40 -15.57 -24.40 -38.21
C LEU A 40 -16.70 -25.40 -37.90
N SER A 41 -17.85 -24.90 -37.41
CA SER A 41 -18.98 -24.39 -38.25
C SER A 41 -20.25 -24.14 -37.42
N THR A 42 -21.02 -23.12 -37.82
CA THR A 42 -22.37 -22.76 -37.34
C THR A 42 -23.45 -23.71 -37.88
N PRO A 43 -24.68 -23.67 -37.32
CA PRO A 43 -25.75 -23.08 -38.13
C PRO A 43 -26.78 -22.23 -37.37
N ASN A 44 -27.34 -21.27 -38.12
CA ASN A 44 -28.53 -20.47 -37.86
C ASN A 44 -29.81 -21.31 -37.69
N VAL A 45 -30.75 -20.82 -36.87
CA VAL A 45 -32.20 -20.93 -37.12
C VAL A 45 -32.87 -19.60 -36.78
N THR A 46 -33.76 -19.15 -37.66
CA THR A 46 -34.54 -17.92 -37.61
C THR A 46 -36.05 -18.25 -37.55
N VAL A 47 -36.85 -17.24 -37.18
CA VAL A 47 -38.30 -17.01 -37.40
C VAL A 47 -39.29 -17.77 -36.48
N THR A 48 -40.44 -17.25 -35.98
CA THR A 48 -41.27 -16.05 -36.27
C THR A 48 -42.27 -15.74 -35.12
N ALA A 49 -42.56 -14.44 -34.95
CA ALA A 49 -43.79 -13.70 -34.63
C ALA A 49 -44.95 -14.19 -33.70
N ASN A 50 -45.38 -13.18 -32.93
CA ASN A 50 -46.58 -12.85 -32.12
C ASN A 50 -47.96 -13.15 -32.79
N PRO A 51 -49.12 -13.11 -32.08
CA PRO A 51 -49.79 -11.81 -31.82
C PRO A 51 -50.71 -11.68 -30.57
N ALA A 52 -50.93 -10.40 -30.21
CA ALA A 52 -52.19 -9.73 -29.84
C ALA A 52 -52.70 -9.65 -28.37
N GLN A 53 -52.95 -8.39 -28.04
CA GLN A 53 -53.64 -7.73 -26.91
C GLN A 53 -55.17 -7.95 -26.95
N PRO A 54 -55.93 -7.53 -25.91
CA PRO A 54 -56.61 -6.23 -26.02
C PRO A 54 -56.63 -5.40 -24.72
N SER A 55 -56.82 -4.10 -24.95
CA SER A 55 -56.99 -2.98 -24.03
C SER A 55 -58.44 -2.85 -23.53
N ASP A 56 -58.63 -2.24 -22.36
CA ASP A 56 -59.79 -1.37 -22.13
C ASP A 56 -59.44 -0.19 -21.21
N SER A 57 -60.05 0.94 -21.55
CA SER A 57 -59.77 2.31 -21.13
C SER A 57 -60.78 2.84 -20.12
N SER A 58 -60.34 3.70 -19.18
CA SER A 58 -61.15 4.77 -18.56
C SER A 58 -60.24 5.76 -17.82
N SER A 59 -60.47 7.07 -17.99
CA SER A 59 -59.85 8.21 -17.29
C SER A 59 -60.98 9.09 -16.70
N PRO A 60 -60.73 10.24 -16.05
CA PRO A 60 -59.77 10.60 -14.99
C PRO A 60 -60.48 11.25 -13.78
N GLN A 61 -59.81 11.40 -12.62
CA GLN A 61 -60.19 12.43 -11.64
C GLN A 61 -58.98 12.96 -10.86
N SER A 62 -58.85 14.28 -10.91
CA SER A 62 -57.91 15.16 -10.23
C SER A 62 -58.35 15.48 -8.81
N GLU A 63 -57.41 15.57 -7.86
CA GLU A 63 -57.43 16.45 -6.68
C GLU A 63 -56.05 16.31 -5.98
N ALA A 64 -55.17 17.30 -6.11
CA ALA A 64 -54.95 18.38 -5.15
C ALA A 64 -53.79 18.07 -4.19
N ASP A 65 -52.59 18.47 -4.66
CA ASP A 65 -51.60 19.26 -3.94
C ASP A 65 -51.53 19.09 -2.40
N VAL A 66 -50.56 18.28 -1.96
CA VAL A 66 -49.89 18.48 -0.67
C VAL A 66 -48.39 18.48 -0.95
N MET A 67 -47.87 19.65 -1.29
CA MET A 67 -46.48 20.05 -1.05
C MET A 67 -46.18 19.88 0.45
N SER A 68 -45.79 18.67 0.86
CA SER A 68 -45.04 18.48 2.09
C SER A 68 -43.58 18.56 1.70
N GLY A 69 -42.97 19.72 1.95
CA GLY A 69 -41.56 19.97 1.71
C GLY A 69 -40.72 18.90 2.40
N SER A 70 -40.03 18.08 1.62
CA SER A 70 -38.78 17.51 2.08
C SER A 70 -37.76 18.64 2.00
N GLU A 71 -37.57 19.36 3.10
CA GLU A 71 -36.23 19.86 3.38
C GLU A 71 -35.32 18.64 3.42
N ILE A 72 -34.67 18.36 2.28
CA ILE A 72 -33.53 17.44 2.25
C ILE A 72 -32.46 18.17 3.03
N ASP A 73 -32.31 17.79 4.29
CA ASP A 73 -31.26 18.28 5.16
C ASP A 73 -29.93 18.06 4.45
N LYS A 74 -29.25 19.17 4.18
CA LYS A 74 -27.95 19.17 3.54
C LYS A 74 -26.95 18.73 4.61
N ASN A 75 -26.18 17.70 4.28
CA ASN A 75 -24.90 17.38 4.90
C ASN A 75 -24.95 16.50 6.17
N THR A 76 -25.74 15.42 6.16
CA THR A 76 -25.46 14.31 7.09
C THR A 76 -24.14 13.65 6.70
N ILE A 77 -23.17 13.64 7.62
CA ILE A 77 -21.90 12.93 7.44
C ILE A 77 -22.21 11.43 7.29
N ASP A 78 -21.71 10.84 6.21
CA ASP A 78 -21.77 9.40 5.99
C ASP A 78 -20.68 8.73 6.84
N ILE A 79 -21.08 8.24 8.02
CA ILE A 79 -20.17 7.66 9.01
C ILE A 79 -19.46 6.44 8.43
N GLU A 80 -20.15 5.57 7.68
CA GLU A 80 -19.55 4.37 7.10
C GLU A 80 -18.40 4.73 6.14
N LYS A 81 -18.58 5.80 5.36
CA LYS A 81 -17.52 6.30 4.49
C LYS A 81 -16.34 6.88 5.26
N VAL A 82 -16.58 7.61 6.34
CA VAL A 82 -15.51 8.13 7.21
C VAL A 82 -14.73 6.97 7.84
N GLU A 83 -15.43 5.94 8.32
CA GLU A 83 -14.81 4.74 8.88
C GLU A 83 -14.04 3.94 7.84
N ALA A 84 -14.46 3.93 6.58
CA ALA A 84 -13.69 3.30 5.51
C ALA A 84 -12.37 4.04 5.19
N VAL A 85 -12.28 5.35 5.45
CA VAL A 85 -11.03 6.12 5.23
C VAL A 85 -9.96 5.79 6.26
N ILE A 86 -10.35 5.71 7.53
CA ILE A 86 -9.49 5.29 8.64
C ILE A 86 -10.18 4.09 9.29
N ALA A 87 -9.99 2.93 8.65
CA ALA A 87 -10.59 1.67 9.08
C ALA A 87 -10.00 1.19 10.40
N ASP A 88 -10.85 0.62 11.24
CA ASP A 88 -10.44 0.02 12.52
C ASP A 88 -9.51 -1.18 12.28
N ASP A 89 -8.59 -1.43 13.20
CA ASP A 89 -7.58 -2.50 13.14
C ASP A 89 -6.68 -2.47 11.88
N CYS A 90 -6.62 -1.34 11.19
CA CYS A 90 -5.86 -1.18 9.96
C CYS A 90 -4.96 0.06 10.02
N ASN A 91 -3.86 0.02 9.26
CA ASN A 91 -3.07 1.20 8.96
C ASN A 91 -3.57 1.85 7.67
N SER A 92 -4.00 3.10 7.74
CA SER A 92 -4.36 3.92 6.57
C SER A 92 -3.21 4.88 6.25
N VAL A 93 -2.64 4.78 5.06
CA VAL A 93 -1.43 5.51 4.65
C VAL A 93 -1.84 6.69 3.78
N PHE A 94 -1.49 7.90 4.22
CA PHE A 94 -1.80 9.14 3.53
C PHE A 94 -0.53 9.84 3.07
N GLU A 95 -0.55 10.35 1.84
CA GLU A 95 0.57 11.07 1.25
C GLU A 95 0.11 12.43 0.73
N GLY A 96 0.95 13.45 0.88
CA GLY A 96 0.64 14.78 0.38
C GLY A 96 1.60 15.81 0.94
N LYS A 97 1.09 17.00 1.26
CA LYS A 97 1.93 18.13 1.68
C LYS A 97 1.45 18.79 2.96
N ILE A 98 2.42 19.26 3.74
CA ILE A 98 2.27 20.34 4.73
C ILE A 98 2.98 21.56 4.14
N GLY A 99 2.24 22.62 3.81
CA GLY A 99 2.79 23.74 3.05
C GLY A 99 3.40 23.26 1.73
N THR A 100 4.73 23.39 1.59
CA THR A 100 5.48 22.92 0.41
C THR A 100 6.17 21.56 0.60
N GLN A 101 6.27 21.08 1.84
CA GLN A 101 7.00 19.85 2.18
C GLN A 101 6.12 18.63 1.93
N ASN A 102 6.64 17.65 1.17
CA ASN A 102 5.99 16.36 1.00
C ASN A 102 6.14 15.51 2.28
N ILE A 103 5.05 14.88 2.69
CA ILE A 103 4.96 14.07 3.90
C ILE A 103 4.11 12.81 3.69
N CYS A 104 4.35 11.81 4.53
CA CYS A 104 3.52 10.63 4.68
C CYS A 104 3.05 10.53 6.13
N ILE A 105 1.79 10.15 6.34
CA ILE A 105 1.28 9.76 7.65
C ILE A 105 0.61 8.40 7.51
N ALA A 106 1.07 7.42 8.27
CA ALA A 106 0.37 6.15 8.43
C ALA A 106 -0.37 6.15 9.77
N ILE A 107 -1.68 5.94 9.75
CA ILE A 107 -2.56 5.99 10.92
C ILE A 107 -3.12 4.59 11.20
N TYR A 108 -2.84 4.05 12.38
CA TYR A 108 -3.52 2.87 12.92
C TYR A 108 -4.64 3.28 13.87
N ARG A 109 -5.82 2.66 13.71
CA ARG A 109 -7.01 2.92 14.52
C ARG A 109 -7.35 1.73 15.43
N ASP A 110 -7.71 2.04 16.67
CA ASP A 110 -8.27 1.13 17.68
C ASP A 110 -9.47 1.85 18.33
N GLY A 111 -10.66 1.60 17.79
CA GLY A 111 -11.88 2.33 18.13
C GLY A 111 -11.73 3.83 17.86
N ASP A 112 -11.85 4.67 18.89
CA ASP A 112 -11.67 6.12 18.77
C ASP A 112 -10.20 6.55 18.94
N LEU A 113 -9.30 5.63 19.30
CA LEU A 113 -7.88 5.92 19.50
C LEU A 113 -7.10 5.79 18.20
N LEU A 114 -6.17 6.71 18.00
CA LEU A 114 -5.25 6.70 16.87
C LEU A 114 -3.81 6.64 17.36
N THR A 115 -3.02 5.79 16.71
CA THR A 115 -1.56 5.90 16.70
C THR A 115 -1.12 6.17 15.28
N ALA A 116 -0.09 6.99 15.09
CA ALA A 116 0.37 7.29 13.74
C ALA A 116 1.86 7.52 13.66
N SER A 117 2.39 7.33 12.46
CA SER A 117 3.78 7.59 12.10
C SER A 117 3.82 8.71 11.08
N TYR A 118 4.36 9.86 11.50
CA TYR A 118 4.62 11.00 10.63
C TYR A 118 6.03 10.89 10.04
N ILE A 119 6.11 10.82 8.71
CA ILE A 119 7.33 10.53 7.98
C ILE A 119 7.67 11.70 7.04
N THR A 120 8.89 12.22 7.19
CA THR A 120 9.44 13.23 6.29
C THR A 120 10.49 12.62 5.36
N ARG A 121 10.55 13.11 4.11
CA ARG A 121 11.47 12.57 3.09
C ARG A 121 12.94 12.96 3.31
N ASN A 122 13.21 13.93 4.20
CA ASN A 122 14.51 14.61 4.23
C ASN A 122 15.60 13.82 4.98
N ASP A 123 15.22 12.94 5.91
CA ASP A 123 16.15 12.25 6.82
C ASP A 123 15.97 10.72 6.80
N GLN A 124 16.14 10.08 5.62
CA GLN A 124 16.01 8.62 5.51
C GLN A 124 14.66 8.08 6.02
N ASP A 125 13.58 8.79 5.70
CA ASP A 125 12.23 8.50 6.19
C ASP A 125 12.16 8.45 7.73
N SER A 126 12.72 9.51 8.36
CA SER A 126 12.62 9.75 9.80
C SER A 126 11.16 9.74 10.24
N GLU A 127 10.92 9.14 11.39
CA GLU A 127 9.58 8.80 11.84
C GLU A 127 9.32 9.40 13.21
N ILE A 128 8.24 10.19 13.30
CA ILE A 128 7.75 10.81 14.51
C ILE A 128 6.45 10.12 14.88
N ASN A 129 6.43 9.50 16.05
CA ASN A 129 5.24 8.84 16.57
C ASN A 129 4.24 9.88 17.09
N LEU A 130 3.00 9.73 16.65
CA LEU A 130 1.86 10.53 17.06
C LEU A 130 0.80 9.67 17.74
N GLN A 131 0.00 10.29 18.60
CA GLN A 131 -1.17 9.69 19.22
C GLN A 131 -2.32 10.68 19.23
N GLY A 132 -3.55 10.18 19.17
CA GLY A 132 -4.71 11.02 19.37
C GLY A 132 -6.00 10.26 19.14
N THR A 133 -6.99 10.94 18.57
CA THR A 133 -8.34 10.39 18.46
C THR A 133 -9.03 10.78 17.17
N ILE A 134 -10.01 9.97 16.79
CA ILE A 134 -10.98 10.23 15.72
C ILE A 134 -12.36 10.51 16.34
N GLN A 135 -13.12 11.39 15.71
CA GLN A 135 -14.54 11.60 15.97
C GLN A 135 -15.29 11.39 14.65
N THR A 136 -15.83 10.18 14.45
CA THR A 136 -16.45 9.77 13.17
C THR A 136 -17.73 10.55 12.87
N ASN A 137 -18.50 10.89 13.90
CA ASN A 137 -19.71 11.71 13.80
C ASN A 137 -19.46 13.14 13.31
N THR A 138 -18.25 13.67 13.48
CA THR A 138 -17.84 14.99 12.96
C THR A 138 -16.80 14.89 11.86
N ALA A 139 -16.49 13.66 11.40
CA ALA A 139 -15.43 13.38 10.44
C ALA A 139 -14.12 14.09 10.78
N SER A 140 -13.73 14.12 12.05
CA SER A 140 -12.58 14.89 12.53
C SER A 140 -11.56 14.02 13.26
N PHE A 141 -10.32 14.48 13.30
CA PHE A 141 -9.26 13.80 14.02
C PHE A 141 -8.26 14.79 14.61
N VAL A 142 -7.56 14.32 15.65
CA VAL A 142 -6.40 15.01 16.23
C VAL A 142 -5.28 14.00 16.42
N LEU A 143 -4.05 14.38 16.09
CA LEU A 143 -2.83 13.62 16.35
C LEU A 143 -1.78 14.54 16.96
N ASN A 144 -1.13 14.11 18.03
CA ASN A 144 -0.12 14.87 18.77
C ASN A 144 1.16 14.07 18.87
N SER A 145 2.29 14.74 18.66
CA SER A 145 3.60 14.18 18.97
C SER A 145 3.95 14.41 20.45
N LYS A 146 4.91 13.65 20.97
CA LYS A 146 5.37 13.81 22.37
C LYS A 146 6.00 15.18 22.65
N ASP A 147 6.59 15.78 21.63
CA ASP A 147 7.25 17.08 21.66
C ASP A 147 6.26 18.26 21.43
N GLY A 148 4.99 17.97 21.14
CA GLY A 148 3.91 18.97 21.10
C GLY A 148 3.46 19.42 19.71
N ALA A 149 3.97 18.79 18.64
CA ALA A 149 3.47 19.03 17.29
C ALA A 149 2.06 18.45 17.17
N THR A 150 1.16 19.16 16.49
CA THR A 150 -0.25 18.78 16.43
C THR A 150 -0.75 18.76 14.98
N PHE A 151 -1.46 17.70 14.59
CA PHE A 151 -2.30 17.66 13.40
C PHE A 151 -3.76 17.69 13.86
N MET A 152 -4.52 18.68 13.40
CA MET A 152 -5.97 18.74 13.56
C MET A 152 -6.60 18.84 12.19
N GLY A 153 -7.58 17.99 11.89
CA GLY A 153 -8.16 17.95 10.57
C GLY A 153 -9.51 17.28 10.47
N THR A 154 -10.02 17.29 9.24
CA THR A 154 -11.23 16.62 8.81
C THR A 154 -10.92 15.54 7.78
N ILE A 155 -11.82 14.57 7.70
CA ILE A 155 -11.81 13.43 6.79
C ILE A 155 -12.84 13.71 5.69
N GLU A 156 -12.38 13.78 4.45
CA GLU A 156 -13.21 14.03 3.28
C GLU A 156 -13.20 12.79 2.37
N PRO A 157 -14.16 11.86 2.52
CA PRO A 157 -14.24 10.68 1.65
C PRO A 157 -14.69 11.05 0.24
N GLU A 158 -14.18 10.31 -0.76
CA GLU A 158 -14.68 10.29 -2.15
C GLU A 158 -14.77 11.66 -2.85
N THR A 159 -13.83 12.57 -2.58
CA THR A 159 -13.79 13.85 -3.31
C THR A 159 -13.33 13.65 -4.76
N GLN A 160 -13.49 14.69 -5.60
CA GLN A 160 -12.92 14.69 -6.96
C GLN A 160 -11.39 14.52 -6.98
N GLU A 161 -10.72 14.92 -5.89
CA GLU A 161 -9.28 14.81 -5.68
C GLU A 161 -8.89 13.51 -4.95
N GLY A 162 -9.85 12.62 -4.69
CA GLY A 162 -9.69 11.39 -3.92
C GLY A 162 -10.19 11.52 -2.48
N THR A 163 -9.95 10.50 -1.67
CA THR A 163 -10.21 10.54 -0.22
C THR A 163 -9.11 11.33 0.47
N LEU A 164 -9.45 12.39 1.21
CA LEU A 164 -8.48 13.35 1.75
C LEU A 164 -8.56 13.48 3.28
N LEU A 165 -7.40 13.71 3.89
CA LEU A 165 -7.27 14.38 5.17
C LEU A 165 -6.85 15.84 4.92
N LYS A 166 -7.59 16.79 5.48
CA LYS A 166 -7.26 18.22 5.40
C LYS A 166 -7.26 18.84 6.77
N GLY A 167 -6.38 19.81 6.99
CA GLY A 167 -6.32 20.45 8.30
C GLY A 167 -5.17 21.40 8.48
N THR A 168 -4.81 21.58 9.75
CA THR A 168 -3.70 22.40 10.19
C THR A 168 -2.69 21.52 10.93
N TYR A 169 -1.43 21.70 10.60
CA TYR A 169 -0.28 21.24 11.35
C TYR A 169 0.30 22.41 12.14
N THR A 170 0.44 22.25 13.45
CA THR A 170 1.07 23.24 14.34
C THR A 170 2.42 22.71 14.79
N ALA A 171 3.50 23.40 14.40
CA ALA A 171 4.87 22.98 14.72
C ALA A 171 5.28 23.36 16.15
N THR A 172 6.19 22.58 16.74
CA THR A 172 6.74 22.83 18.08
C THR A 172 7.65 24.06 18.16
N THR A 173 8.28 24.43 17.05
CA THR A 173 9.35 25.43 17.00
C THR A 173 8.85 26.87 17.13
N ASN A 174 7.68 27.16 16.57
CA ASN A 174 7.13 28.52 16.53
C ASN A 174 5.61 28.56 16.78
N GLY A 175 4.94 27.41 16.89
CA GLY A 175 3.48 27.34 17.04
C GLY A 175 2.72 27.85 15.81
N GLU A 176 3.37 27.97 14.66
CA GLU A 176 2.71 28.42 13.44
C GLU A 176 1.89 27.31 12.81
N ASP A 177 0.67 27.69 12.43
CA ASP A 177 -0.29 26.85 11.76
C ASP A 177 0.00 26.78 10.26
N THR A 178 0.34 25.60 9.77
CA THR A 178 0.54 25.31 8.35
C THR A 178 -0.54 24.37 7.85
N LYS A 179 -1.17 24.71 6.71
CA LYS A 179 -2.19 23.84 6.12
C LYS A 179 -1.58 22.57 5.53
N PHE A 180 -2.31 21.47 5.67
CA PHE A 180 -1.99 20.21 5.02
C PHE A 180 -3.20 19.67 4.24
N ALA A 181 -2.89 18.91 3.20
CA ALA A 181 -3.82 18.08 2.46
C ALA A 181 -3.10 16.79 2.05
N LEU A 182 -3.64 15.66 2.49
CA LEU A 182 -3.08 14.33 2.27
C LEU A 182 -4.13 13.42 1.65
N ALA A 183 -3.78 12.76 0.55
CA ALA A 183 -4.64 11.79 -0.08
C ALA A 183 -4.38 10.39 0.47
N LEU A 184 -5.43 9.59 0.63
CA LEU A 184 -5.30 8.17 0.95
C LEU A 184 -4.54 7.48 -0.20
N SER A 185 -3.38 6.93 0.13
CA SER A 185 -2.52 6.19 -0.78
C SER A 185 -2.95 4.72 -0.82
N HIS A 186 -3.01 4.08 0.34
CA HIS A 186 -3.42 2.68 0.48
C HIS A 186 -3.70 2.33 1.95
N THR A 187 -4.23 1.12 2.16
CA THR A 187 -4.51 0.56 3.50
C THR A 187 -3.73 -0.74 3.69
N ILE A 188 -3.19 -0.92 4.90
CA ILE A 188 -2.47 -2.12 5.32
C ILE A 188 -3.29 -2.75 6.45
N GLY A 189 -3.94 -3.89 6.16
CA GLY A 189 -4.85 -4.56 7.09
C GLY A 189 -4.14 -5.39 8.16
N ASN A 190 -3.18 -4.80 8.88
CA ASN A 190 -2.44 -5.43 9.98
C ASN A 190 -1.86 -4.39 10.96
N THR A 191 -1.32 -4.89 12.07
CA THR A 191 -0.64 -4.11 13.10
C THR A 191 0.67 -3.49 12.61
N TYR A 192 1.19 -2.53 13.40
CA TYR A 192 2.49 -1.92 13.14
C TYR A 192 3.62 -2.94 12.93
N GLU A 193 3.68 -4.03 13.70
CA GLU A 193 4.80 -4.98 13.58
C GLU A 193 4.67 -5.93 12.38
N SER A 194 3.48 -6.09 11.80
CA SER A 194 3.16 -7.09 10.77
C SER A 194 2.60 -6.49 9.48
N ARG A 195 3.15 -5.35 9.03
CA ARG A 195 2.64 -4.59 7.87
C ARG A 195 2.66 -5.33 6.53
N TYR A 196 3.49 -6.36 6.39
CA TYR A 196 3.68 -7.08 5.12
C TYR A 196 3.38 -8.58 5.26
N PRO A 197 2.13 -8.94 5.65
CA PRO A 197 1.76 -10.30 6.03
C PRO A 197 1.87 -11.32 4.88
N LEU A 198 1.83 -10.85 3.63
CA LEU A 198 1.86 -11.69 2.43
C LEU A 198 3.28 -12.06 2.02
N THR A 199 4.28 -11.47 2.66
CA THR A 199 5.68 -11.75 2.39
C THR A 199 6.24 -12.68 3.47
N SER A 200 7.24 -13.49 3.13
CA SER A 200 7.92 -14.35 4.11
C SER A 200 8.98 -13.64 4.95
N ALA A 201 9.24 -12.35 4.67
CA ALA A 201 10.19 -11.52 5.42
C ALA A 201 9.45 -10.69 6.48
N ASN A 202 10.15 -10.31 7.55
CA ASN A 202 9.57 -9.40 8.54
C ASN A 202 9.58 -7.95 8.05
N THR A 203 8.77 -7.12 8.70
CA THR A 203 8.59 -5.69 8.40
C THR A 203 9.90 -4.91 8.33
N LYS A 204 10.81 -5.12 9.28
CA LYS A 204 12.08 -4.41 9.34
C LYS A 204 12.97 -4.75 8.14
N ASP A 205 13.09 -6.03 7.79
CA ASP A 205 13.94 -6.47 6.67
C ASP A 205 13.43 -5.93 5.33
N ILE A 206 12.11 -5.82 5.16
CA ILE A 206 11.46 -5.27 3.96
C ILE A 206 11.77 -3.79 3.80
N GLU A 207 11.57 -3.00 4.86
CA GLU A 207 11.79 -1.55 4.81
C GLU A 207 13.30 -1.23 4.70
N GLU A 208 14.17 -2.01 5.33
CA GLU A 208 15.62 -1.91 5.13
C GLU A 208 16.05 -2.28 3.70
N PHE A 209 15.40 -3.27 3.08
CA PHE A 209 15.67 -3.64 1.70
C PHE A 209 15.21 -2.55 0.72
N ALA A 210 14.03 -1.98 0.93
CA ALA A 210 13.54 -0.83 0.18
C ALA A 210 14.49 0.37 0.30
N ASN A 211 14.96 0.67 1.52
CA ASN A 211 15.93 1.74 1.74
C ASN A 211 17.27 1.47 1.04
N LYS A 212 17.77 0.22 1.07
CA LYS A 212 18.98 -0.16 0.31
C LYS A 212 18.81 0.05 -1.20
N ILE A 213 17.66 -0.32 -1.77
CA ILE A 213 17.37 -0.08 -3.19
C ILE A 213 17.44 1.43 -3.49
N LYS A 214 16.71 2.24 -2.71
CA LYS A 214 16.68 3.70 -2.87
C LYS A 214 18.09 4.28 -2.80
N LEU A 215 18.84 3.94 -1.76
CA LEU A 215 20.22 4.40 -1.54
C LEU A 215 21.13 4.05 -2.72
N TYR A 216 21.10 2.78 -3.18
CA TYR A 216 21.95 2.34 -4.28
C TYR A 216 21.61 3.03 -5.61
N ILE A 217 20.34 3.41 -5.82
CA ILE A 217 19.93 4.18 -6.99
C ILE A 217 20.38 5.64 -6.86
N THR A 218 20.14 6.28 -5.72
CA THR A 218 20.48 7.70 -5.50
C THR A 218 21.99 7.95 -5.49
N GLU A 219 22.79 6.99 -5.02
CA GLU A 219 24.25 7.07 -4.98
C GLU A 219 24.92 6.53 -6.26
N ASN A 220 24.15 6.10 -7.26
CA ASN A 220 24.65 5.40 -8.46
C ASN A 220 25.54 4.18 -8.11
N ASN A 221 25.23 3.47 -7.03
CA ASN A 221 25.91 2.24 -6.64
C ASN A 221 25.44 1.05 -7.50
N LYS A 222 25.96 0.99 -8.74
CA LYS A 222 25.60 -0.01 -9.75
C LYS A 222 25.76 -1.44 -9.22
N THR A 223 26.94 -1.73 -8.66
CA THR A 223 27.29 -3.06 -8.11
C THR A 223 26.37 -3.48 -6.97
N GLY A 224 26.02 -2.55 -6.07
CA GLY A 224 25.11 -2.79 -4.97
C GLY A 224 23.71 -3.14 -5.46
N LEU A 225 23.15 -2.31 -6.34
CA LEU A 225 21.81 -2.54 -6.91
C LEU A 225 21.72 -3.87 -7.66
N THR A 226 22.71 -4.16 -8.52
CA THR A 226 22.66 -5.37 -9.35
C THR A 226 22.77 -6.66 -8.57
N ASN A 227 23.31 -6.64 -7.35
CA ASN A 227 23.31 -7.78 -6.44
C ASN A 227 21.93 -8.06 -5.81
N LEU A 228 21.03 -7.07 -5.78
CA LEU A 228 19.68 -7.21 -5.23
C LEU A 228 18.69 -7.78 -6.25
N ILE A 229 19.07 -7.89 -7.53
CA ILE A 229 18.18 -8.25 -8.63
C ILE A 229 18.13 -9.78 -8.81
N ALA A 230 16.92 -10.30 -8.98
CA ALA A 230 16.68 -11.62 -9.52
C ALA A 230 16.73 -11.56 -11.05
N TYR A 231 17.71 -12.25 -11.63
CA TYR A 231 17.85 -12.38 -13.08
C TYR A 231 17.21 -13.69 -13.59
N PRO A 232 16.73 -13.72 -14.85
CA PRO A 232 16.64 -12.60 -15.78
C PRO A 232 15.57 -11.57 -15.37
N ILE A 233 15.80 -10.30 -15.67
CA ILE A 233 14.83 -9.21 -15.43
C ILE A 233 14.45 -8.53 -16.75
N LYS A 234 13.18 -8.16 -16.90
CA LYS A 234 12.68 -7.43 -18.07
C LYS A 234 12.67 -5.93 -17.75
N VAL A 235 13.21 -5.13 -18.66
CA VAL A 235 13.30 -3.66 -18.57
C VAL A 235 12.91 -3.03 -19.89
N VAL A 236 12.65 -1.72 -19.91
CA VAL A 236 12.40 -0.97 -21.15
C VAL A 236 13.64 -0.16 -21.52
N ILE A 237 14.14 -0.31 -22.74
CA ILE A 237 15.24 0.52 -23.24
C ILE A 237 14.88 1.01 -24.65
N ASN A 238 14.95 2.33 -24.86
CA ASN A 238 14.56 2.97 -26.13
C ASN A 238 13.16 2.53 -26.61
N GLY A 239 12.21 2.42 -25.67
CA GLY A 239 10.82 2.02 -25.92
C GLY A 239 10.60 0.52 -26.15
N SER A 240 11.65 -0.32 -26.13
CA SER A 240 11.55 -1.76 -26.35
C SER A 240 11.77 -2.55 -25.06
N LYS A 241 10.99 -3.61 -24.85
CA LYS A 241 11.21 -4.54 -23.73
C LYS A 241 12.44 -5.41 -24.01
N VAL A 242 13.41 -5.38 -23.12
CA VAL A 242 14.68 -6.12 -23.20
C VAL A 242 14.81 -7.04 -21.98
N SER A 243 15.26 -8.27 -22.20
CA SER A 243 15.63 -9.20 -21.11
C SER A 243 17.10 -9.01 -20.77
N ILE A 244 17.39 -8.70 -19.51
CA ILE A 244 18.74 -8.61 -18.95
C ILE A 244 18.98 -9.90 -18.16
N ASN A 245 19.94 -10.71 -18.59
CA ASN A 245 20.07 -12.09 -18.11
C ASN A 245 21.00 -12.22 -16.91
N ASN A 246 21.82 -11.21 -16.63
CA ASN A 246 22.79 -11.26 -15.55
C ASN A 246 23.24 -9.84 -15.14
N LYS A 247 23.97 -9.80 -14.02
CA LYS A 247 24.56 -8.58 -13.45
C LYS A 247 25.40 -7.78 -14.44
N LYS A 248 26.26 -8.44 -15.22
CA LYS A 248 27.18 -7.76 -16.15
C LYS A 248 26.41 -7.03 -17.25
N GLU A 249 25.38 -7.66 -17.81
CA GLU A 249 24.50 -7.04 -18.79
C GLU A 249 23.76 -5.83 -18.19
N PHE A 250 23.27 -5.94 -16.95
CA PHE A 250 22.61 -4.81 -16.28
C PHE A 250 23.57 -3.63 -16.09
N GLU A 251 24.78 -3.87 -15.60
CA GLU A 251 25.77 -2.81 -15.36
C GLU A 251 26.14 -2.07 -16.66
N GLN A 252 26.27 -2.79 -17.78
CA GLN A 252 26.52 -2.20 -19.10
C GLN A 252 25.38 -1.31 -19.60
N ARG A 253 24.16 -1.57 -19.14
CA ARG A 253 22.94 -0.85 -19.54
C ARG A 253 22.36 0.01 -18.43
N TYR A 254 23.12 0.21 -17.35
CA TYR A 254 22.60 0.84 -16.13
C TYR A 254 22.02 2.23 -16.40
N ASP A 255 22.72 3.07 -17.17
CA ASP A 255 22.28 4.45 -17.40
C ASP A 255 21.08 4.53 -18.37
N ASP A 256 20.86 3.49 -19.19
CA ASP A 256 19.64 3.35 -20.00
C ASP A 256 18.43 2.97 -19.14
N ILE A 257 18.64 2.10 -18.13
CA ILE A 257 17.61 1.52 -17.27
C ILE A 257 17.27 2.49 -16.12
N ILE A 258 18.29 2.86 -15.34
CA ILE A 258 18.25 3.76 -14.18
C ILE A 258 18.66 5.16 -14.66
N ASN A 259 17.88 5.72 -15.59
CA ASN A 259 18.07 7.08 -16.08
C ASN A 259 17.65 8.11 -15.01
N ASP A 260 17.95 9.39 -15.25
CA ASP A 260 17.72 10.45 -14.26
C ASP A 260 16.24 10.62 -13.88
N LYS A 261 15.32 10.40 -14.83
CA LYS A 261 13.87 10.42 -14.54
C LYS A 261 13.48 9.29 -13.58
N PHE A 262 14.03 8.10 -13.78
CA PHE A 262 13.79 6.96 -12.87
C PHE A 262 14.39 7.23 -11.48
N LYS A 263 15.62 7.74 -11.41
CA LYS A 263 16.27 8.13 -10.15
C LYS A 263 15.44 9.17 -9.40
N GLU A 264 14.90 10.17 -10.09
CA GLU A 264 14.06 11.20 -9.48
C GLU A 264 12.80 10.60 -8.83
N LYS A 265 12.12 9.67 -9.50
CA LYS A 265 10.96 8.98 -8.91
C LYS A 265 11.33 8.19 -7.66
N ILE A 266 12.44 7.46 -7.68
CA ILE A 266 12.93 6.68 -6.55
C ILE A 266 13.43 7.57 -5.40
N ASN A 267 14.10 8.68 -5.71
CA ASN A 267 14.51 9.66 -4.70
C ASN A 267 13.29 10.23 -3.95
N ASN A 268 12.17 10.40 -4.66
CA ASN A 268 10.94 10.96 -4.14
C ASN A 268 10.01 9.97 -3.43
N CYS A 269 10.30 8.66 -3.41
CA CYS A 269 9.43 7.67 -2.77
C CYS A 269 9.79 7.44 -1.29
N TYR A 270 8.81 6.98 -0.50
CA TYR A 270 9.05 6.46 0.85
C TYR A 270 9.53 5.01 0.80
N THR A 271 10.16 4.55 1.88
CA THR A 271 10.68 3.18 2.06
C THR A 271 10.04 2.44 3.23
N LYS A 272 9.10 3.09 3.91
CA LYS A 272 8.28 2.55 5.02
C LYS A 272 6.81 2.59 4.65
N TYR A 273 6.00 1.76 5.31
CA TYR A 273 4.56 1.67 5.05
C TYR A 273 4.27 1.51 3.55
N LEU A 274 4.98 0.58 2.92
CA LEU A 274 4.88 0.35 1.49
C LEU A 274 3.60 -0.42 1.17
N PHE A 275 3.04 -0.13 0.00
CA PHE A 275 2.00 -0.97 -0.55
C PHE A 275 2.55 -2.37 -0.82
N SER A 276 1.75 -3.39 -0.48
CA SER A 276 2.05 -4.78 -0.82
C SER A 276 0.79 -5.54 -1.16
N ASN A 277 0.94 -6.58 -1.99
CA ASN A 277 -0.11 -7.53 -2.30
C ASN A 277 0.51 -8.90 -2.57
N TYR A 278 -0.24 -9.82 -3.18
CA TYR A 278 0.26 -11.16 -3.52
C TYR A 278 1.40 -11.18 -4.56
N MET A 279 1.71 -10.05 -5.19
CA MET A 279 2.87 -9.87 -6.06
C MET A 279 4.09 -9.33 -5.28
N GLY A 280 4.02 -9.20 -3.96
CA GLY A 280 5.09 -8.67 -3.13
C GLY A 280 4.95 -7.18 -2.84
N VAL A 281 6.09 -6.51 -2.64
CA VAL A 281 6.15 -5.14 -2.12
C VAL A 281 6.50 -4.17 -3.24
N MET A 282 5.76 -3.06 -3.29
CA MET A 282 5.88 -2.02 -4.30
C MET A 282 6.68 -0.83 -3.78
N LEU A 283 7.69 -0.41 -4.52
CA LEU A 283 8.48 0.80 -4.25
C LEU A 283 8.32 1.82 -5.38
N GLY A 284 8.17 3.09 -5.02
CA GLY A 284 8.08 4.19 -5.98
C GLY A 284 6.85 4.14 -6.87
N ASN A 285 5.64 3.90 -6.32
CA ASN A 285 4.41 3.84 -7.12
C ASN A 285 4.48 2.86 -8.31
N GLY A 286 5.13 1.71 -8.10
CA GLY A 286 5.22 0.65 -9.09
C GLY A 286 6.49 0.66 -9.93
N GLU A 287 7.40 1.61 -9.74
CA GLU A 287 8.70 1.62 -10.42
C GLU A 287 9.51 0.33 -10.14
N ILE A 288 9.46 -0.20 -8.90
CA ILE A 288 10.18 -1.40 -8.50
C ILE A 288 9.24 -2.34 -7.71
N TRP A 289 9.33 -3.63 -8.02
CA TRP A 289 8.71 -4.69 -7.22
C TRP A 289 9.76 -5.65 -6.69
N PHE A 290 9.62 -6.02 -5.43
CA PHE A 290 10.50 -6.97 -4.77
C PHE A 290 9.75 -7.89 -3.82
N GLU A 291 10.28 -9.09 -3.64
CA GLU A 291 9.72 -10.09 -2.73
C GLU A 291 10.82 -11.05 -2.27
N SER A 292 10.53 -11.85 -1.24
CA SER A 292 11.41 -12.92 -0.79
C SER A 292 11.28 -14.13 -1.71
N LEU A 293 12.29 -14.35 -2.54
CA LEU A 293 12.27 -15.43 -3.54
C LEU A 293 12.98 -16.67 -3.01
N ASN A 294 12.22 -17.63 -2.47
CA ASN A 294 12.74 -18.91 -1.98
C ASN A 294 13.99 -18.72 -1.08
N ASN A 295 14.96 -19.63 -1.16
CA ASN A 295 16.23 -19.60 -0.41
C ASN A 295 17.15 -18.42 -0.75
N ASN A 296 16.75 -17.51 -1.65
CA ASN A 296 17.58 -16.36 -2.02
C ASN A 296 17.27 -15.12 -1.17
N GLY A 297 16.18 -15.12 -0.39
CA GLY A 297 15.74 -13.95 0.38
C GLY A 297 15.19 -12.84 -0.53
N LEU A 298 15.10 -11.62 0.00
CA LEU A 298 14.53 -10.46 -0.71
C LEU A 298 15.29 -10.15 -2.01
N ARG A 299 14.56 -10.06 -3.13
CA ARG A 299 15.09 -9.72 -4.45
C ARG A 299 14.14 -8.80 -5.22
N VAL A 300 14.72 -7.86 -5.95
CA VAL A 300 14.03 -7.10 -6.99
C VAL A 300 13.78 -8.02 -8.17
N TYR A 301 12.52 -8.19 -8.56
CA TYR A 301 12.16 -9.04 -9.68
C TYR A 301 11.50 -8.27 -10.83
N ALA A 302 11.07 -7.02 -10.61
CA ALA A 302 10.59 -6.13 -11.67
C ALA A 302 11.09 -4.70 -11.49
N ILE A 303 11.44 -4.08 -12.61
CA ILE A 303 11.79 -2.66 -12.76
C ILE A 303 10.95 -2.13 -13.93
N ASN A 304 10.07 -1.18 -13.65
CA ASN A 304 9.17 -0.57 -14.61
C ASN A 304 9.67 0.84 -14.98
N ASN A 305 10.76 0.90 -15.76
CA ASN A 305 11.48 2.13 -16.09
C ASN A 305 11.04 2.82 -17.39
#